data_AF-W6A9Y7-F1
#
_entry.id   AF-W6A9Y7-F1
#
_cell.length_a   1.000
_cell.length_b   1.000
_cell.length_c   1.000
_cell.angle_alpha   90.00
_cell.angle_beta   90.00
_cell.angle_gamma   90.00
#
_symmetry.space_group_name_H-M   'P 1'
#
loop_
_entity.id
_entity.type
_entity.pdbx_description
1 polymer ?
#
loop_
_entity_poly.entity_id
_entity_poly.type
_entity_poly.pdbx_seq_one_letter_code
_entity_poly.pdbx_strand_id
1 'polypeptide(L)'
;MKETLNSINDTVLDSETNLVSEEDLSQPQKTKENDDLKRQVSTTPEFEVTLDITNGRTFVEGLSTIRDTLVATRGVATRIAQVGHIGEQLISLEGRQDGCFILNLRHYGIEQEGGRYIRIIVTLGDLYVAGMINNNNEYFHFGDADQQFRNINGFATAGILYRSGNYNHLIGNGDLQINWAAISNMYQSLLNFSSSSNSSGGQNKNLVILITLISESLRFYRITSLMAGALEEDSFNSINWGERIRPTVTNWGGITRTFWDNSYPFDAIRWLFILSFYANKPNG
;
A
#
# COMPACT_ATOMS: atom_id res chain seq x y z
N MET A 1 58.41 47.53 -4.39
CA MET A 1 58.26 48.82 -3.68
C MET A 1 57.44 48.53 -2.43
N LYS A 2 58.11 48.55 -1.26
CA LYS A 2 57.64 48.65 0.15
C LYS A 2 56.58 47.63 0.63
N GLU A 3 56.94 46.63 1.44
CA GLU A 3 57.38 46.64 2.85
C GLU A 3 56.24 46.71 3.88
N THR A 4 56.19 45.63 4.67
CA THR A 4 55.67 45.43 6.02
C THR A 4 55.98 46.59 6.97
N LEU A 5 55.11 46.84 7.98
CA LEU A 5 55.49 47.08 9.38
C LEU A 5 54.29 47.32 10.32
N ASN A 6 54.18 46.46 11.33
CA ASN A 6 53.92 46.68 12.77
C ASN A 6 53.07 47.88 13.25
N SER A 7 52.13 47.62 14.17
CA SER A 7 52.38 47.87 15.61
C SER A 7 51.28 47.33 16.51
N ILE A 8 51.74 46.76 17.63
CA ILE A 8 51.03 46.36 18.84
C ILE A 8 51.07 47.55 19.81
N ASN A 9 50.00 47.75 20.59
CA ASN A 9 49.97 48.30 21.96
C ASN A 9 48.64 47.81 22.57
N ASP A 10 48.60 46.94 23.60
CA ASP A 10 48.83 47.20 25.04
C ASP A 10 47.98 48.38 25.56
N THR A 11 47.16 48.35 26.62
CA THR A 11 47.10 47.49 27.81
C THR A 11 45.88 47.90 28.68
N VAL A 12 45.48 47.02 29.63
CA VAL A 12 44.95 47.32 31.00
C VAL A 12 43.51 47.87 31.11
N LEU A 13 42.67 47.59 32.11
CA LEU A 13 42.40 46.56 33.15
C LEU A 13 41.29 47.19 34.04
N ASP A 14 40.67 46.40 34.91
CA ASP A 14 39.82 46.80 36.06
C ASP A 14 38.36 47.20 35.76
N SER A 15 37.34 46.75 36.48
CA SER A 15 37.27 46.02 37.75
C SER A 15 35.84 45.48 37.98
N GLU A 16 35.77 44.45 38.81
CA GLU A 16 34.56 43.80 39.33
C GLU A 16 33.64 44.75 40.11
N THR A 17 32.33 44.50 40.10
CA THR A 17 31.58 44.14 41.33
C THR A 17 30.10 43.83 41.05
N ASN A 18 29.64 42.78 41.74
CA ASN A 18 28.28 42.25 41.81
C ASN A 18 27.26 43.24 42.35
N LEU A 19 26.04 43.21 41.78
CA LEU A 19 24.80 43.38 42.54
C LEU A 19 23.75 42.40 42.01
N VAL A 20 23.45 41.39 42.83
CA VAL A 20 22.28 40.52 42.73
C VAL A 20 21.10 41.27 43.33
N SER A 21 19.97 41.29 42.62
CA SER A 21 18.66 41.51 43.21
C SER A 21 17.69 40.48 42.62
N GLU A 22 17.34 39.49 43.45
CA GLU A 22 16.18 38.63 43.27
C GLU A 22 14.91 39.48 43.47
N GLU A 23 13.99 39.44 42.51
CA GLU A 23 12.56 39.22 42.76
C GLU A 23 11.80 39.09 41.43
N ASP A 24 11.16 37.94 41.29
CA ASP A 24 9.85 37.72 40.71
C ASP A 24 9.59 38.08 39.24
N LEU A 25 9.58 37.04 38.39
CA LEU A 25 8.52 36.79 37.40
C LEU A 25 8.66 35.35 36.92
N SER A 26 7.99 34.45 37.63
CA SER A 26 7.72 33.07 37.23
C SER A 26 7.05 33.02 35.86
N GLN A 27 7.82 32.83 34.79
CA GLN A 27 7.32 32.25 33.55
C GLN A 27 7.59 30.74 33.60
N PRO A 28 6.58 29.87 33.35
CA PRO A 28 6.87 28.46 33.21
C PRO A 28 7.77 28.31 31.98
N GLN A 29 9.00 27.85 32.20
CA GLN A 29 9.82 27.28 31.15
C GLN A 29 8.99 26.19 30.49
N LYS A 30 8.40 26.48 29.33
CA LYS A 30 7.99 25.44 28.38
C LYS A 30 9.26 24.71 27.99
N THR A 31 9.58 23.66 28.74
CA THR A 31 10.49 22.62 28.29
C THR A 31 10.03 22.23 26.88
N LYS A 32 10.92 22.42 25.90
CA LYS A 32 10.81 21.97 24.51
C LYS A 32 10.79 20.43 24.38
N GLU A 33 10.36 19.74 25.42
CA GLU A 33 10.35 18.28 25.55
C GLU A 33 8.94 17.68 25.43
N ASN A 34 7.90 18.50 25.26
CA ASN A 34 6.51 18.04 25.20
C ASN A 34 5.81 18.22 23.83
N ASP A 35 6.50 18.69 22.80
CA ASP A 35 5.92 18.84 21.44
C ASP A 35 6.22 17.64 20.50
N ASP A 36 7.06 16.68 20.91
CA ASP A 36 7.42 15.50 20.10
C ASP A 36 6.69 14.20 20.50
N LEU A 37 5.76 14.26 21.44
CA LEU A 37 4.69 13.26 21.53
C LEU A 37 3.65 13.53 20.42
N LYS A 38 4.09 13.53 19.15
CA LYS A 38 3.20 13.25 18.03
C LYS A 38 2.59 11.90 18.35
N ARG A 39 1.35 11.88 18.85
CA ARG A 39 0.55 10.66 19.00
C ARG A 39 0.78 9.85 17.74
N GLN A 40 1.44 8.70 17.87
CA GLN A 40 1.54 7.78 16.76
C GLN A 40 0.10 7.40 16.43
N VAL A 41 -0.41 7.96 15.34
CA VAL A 41 -1.73 7.62 14.83
C VAL A 41 -1.59 6.17 14.37
N SER A 42 -2.26 5.27 15.08
CA SER A 42 -2.29 3.86 14.76
C SER A 42 -3.68 3.53 14.23
N THR A 43 -3.71 2.85 13.08
CA THR A 43 -4.96 2.47 12.44
C THR A 43 -5.35 1.05 12.85
N THR A 44 -6.63 0.83 13.16
CA THR A 44 -7.18 -0.52 13.35
C THR A 44 -7.74 -1.01 12.02
N PRO A 45 -7.36 -2.20 11.53
CA PRO A 45 -8.00 -2.79 10.36
C PRO A 45 -9.49 -2.99 10.59
N GLU A 46 -10.31 -2.64 9.60
CA GLU A 46 -11.78 -2.74 9.70
C GLU A 46 -12.27 -4.19 9.58
N PHE A 47 -11.55 -5.02 8.81
CA PHE A 47 -11.82 -6.43 8.65
C PHE A 47 -10.57 -7.18 8.16
N GLU A 48 -10.66 -8.51 8.17
CA GLU A 48 -9.64 -9.43 7.66
C GLU A 48 -10.29 -10.41 6.69
N VAL A 49 -9.66 -10.62 5.53
CA VAL A 49 -10.17 -11.48 4.44
C VAL A 49 -9.05 -12.34 3.88
N THR A 50 -9.41 -13.48 3.30
CA THR A 50 -8.45 -14.39 2.65
C THR A 50 -8.69 -14.44 1.15
N LEU A 51 -7.61 -14.36 0.37
CA LEU A 51 -7.60 -14.55 -1.07
C LEU A 51 -6.81 -15.81 -1.41
N ASP A 52 -7.47 -16.77 -2.05
CA ASP A 52 -6.85 -18.01 -2.51
C ASP A 52 -6.40 -17.90 -3.96
N ILE A 53 -5.09 -17.89 -4.18
CA ILE A 53 -4.44 -17.82 -5.50
C ILE A 53 -3.97 -19.19 -6.01
N THR A 54 -4.53 -20.29 -5.52
CA THR A 54 -4.11 -21.64 -5.95
C THR A 54 -4.38 -21.88 -7.43
N ASN A 55 -5.46 -21.33 -7.98
CA ASN A 55 -5.79 -21.37 -9.41
C ASN A 55 -6.61 -20.14 -9.81
N GLY A 56 -6.85 -19.98 -11.12
CA GLY A 56 -7.57 -18.81 -11.64
C GLY A 56 -9.00 -18.71 -11.14
N ARG A 57 -9.68 -19.84 -10.90
CA ARG A 57 -11.07 -19.87 -10.43
C ARG A 57 -11.20 -19.35 -8.99
N THR A 58 -10.47 -19.93 -8.04
CA THR A 58 -10.52 -19.52 -6.63
C THR A 58 -10.11 -18.07 -6.45
N PHE A 59 -9.16 -17.62 -7.27
CA PHE A 59 -8.70 -16.23 -7.29
C PHE A 59 -9.81 -15.26 -7.70
N VAL A 60 -10.54 -15.55 -8.79
CA VAL A 60 -11.64 -14.70 -9.26
C VAL A 60 -12.78 -14.68 -8.25
N GLU A 61 -13.18 -15.84 -7.72
CA GLU A 61 -14.23 -15.96 -6.70
C GLU A 61 -13.86 -15.20 -5.41
N GLY A 62 -12.60 -15.31 -4.96
CA GLY A 62 -12.08 -14.60 -3.80
C GLY A 62 -12.05 -13.08 -4.01
N LEU A 63 -11.59 -12.60 -5.16
CA LEU A 63 -11.63 -11.17 -5.48
C LEU A 63 -13.06 -10.63 -5.53
N SER A 64 -14.01 -11.39 -6.07
CA SER A 64 -15.43 -10.98 -6.04
C SER A 64 -15.94 -10.85 -4.60
N THR A 65 -15.60 -11.80 -3.74
CA THR A 65 -16.00 -11.78 -2.32
C THR A 65 -15.41 -10.57 -1.58
N ILE A 66 -14.14 -10.22 -1.85
CA ILE A 66 -13.50 -9.04 -1.26
C ILE A 66 -14.19 -7.77 -1.73
N ARG A 67 -14.50 -7.66 -3.02
CA ARG A 67 -15.24 -6.51 -3.59
C ARG A 67 -16.61 -6.34 -2.94
N ASP A 68 -17.36 -7.43 -2.77
CA ASP A 68 -18.66 -7.40 -2.12
C ASP A 68 -18.53 -6.99 -0.64
N THR A 69 -17.48 -7.46 0.05
CA THR A 69 -17.17 -7.08 1.42
C THR A 69 -16.83 -5.59 1.53
N LEU A 70 -16.05 -5.06 0.59
CA LEU A 70 -15.73 -3.63 0.52
C LEU A 70 -17.00 -2.80 0.33
N VAL A 71 -17.87 -3.20 -0.58
CA VAL A 71 -19.17 -2.53 -0.81
C VAL A 71 -20.04 -2.56 0.46
N ALA A 72 -20.17 -3.73 1.09
CA ALA A 72 -20.99 -3.91 2.29
C ALA A 72 -20.47 -3.12 3.49
N THR A 73 -19.16 -3.12 3.71
CA THR A 73 -18.51 -2.42 4.84
C THR A 73 -18.64 -0.90 4.69
N ARG A 74 -18.55 -0.40 3.46
CA ARG A 74 -18.48 1.03 3.17
C ARG A 74 -19.85 1.70 3.02
N GLY A 75 -20.90 0.94 2.75
CA GLY A 75 -22.28 1.41 2.76
C GLY A 75 -22.64 2.45 1.68
N VAL A 76 -21.69 2.92 0.87
CA VAL A 76 -21.90 3.85 -0.24
C VAL A 76 -21.13 3.35 -1.46
N ALA A 77 -21.77 2.44 -2.19
CA ALA A 77 -21.32 2.01 -3.50
C ALA A 77 -22.24 2.65 -4.55
N THR A 78 -21.73 3.64 -5.28
CA THR A 78 -22.49 4.21 -6.40
C THR A 78 -22.22 3.37 -7.62
N ARG A 79 -23.27 2.74 -8.15
CA ARG A 79 -23.21 2.10 -9.46
C ARG A 79 -23.10 3.20 -10.51
N ILE A 80 -21.96 3.26 -11.19
CA ILE A 80 -21.69 4.27 -12.22
C ILE A 80 -22.25 3.83 -13.57
N ALA A 81 -22.10 2.55 -13.92
CA ALA A 81 -22.58 2.02 -15.19
C ALA A 81 -22.82 0.51 -15.15
N GLN A 82 -23.72 0.05 -16.02
CA GLN A 82 -23.68 -1.33 -16.50
C GLN A 82 -22.66 -1.42 -17.62
N VAL A 83 -21.70 -2.32 -17.51
CA VAL A 83 -20.68 -2.49 -18.55
C VAL A 83 -21.02 -3.76 -19.31
N GLY A 84 -21.37 -3.66 -20.60
CA GLY A 84 -21.41 -4.78 -21.55
C GLY A 84 -22.44 -5.88 -21.32
N HIS A 85 -22.32 -6.65 -20.24
CA HIS A 85 -23.05 -7.90 -19.99
C HIS A 85 -23.89 -7.88 -18.70
N ILE A 86 -24.71 -8.92 -18.50
CA ILE A 86 -25.52 -9.10 -17.29
C ILE A 86 -24.59 -9.42 -16.11
N GLY A 87 -24.67 -8.63 -15.04
CA GLY A 87 -23.93 -8.87 -13.79
C GLY A 87 -22.62 -8.09 -13.64
N GLU A 88 -22.11 -7.46 -14.69
CA GLU A 88 -20.94 -6.58 -14.63
C GLU A 88 -21.34 -5.15 -14.23
N GLN A 89 -20.76 -4.66 -13.14
CA GLN A 89 -21.02 -3.32 -12.64
C GLN A 89 -19.73 -2.56 -12.39
N LEU A 90 -19.71 -1.31 -12.84
CA LEU A 90 -18.71 -0.35 -12.45
C LEU A 90 -19.16 0.32 -11.16
N ILE A 91 -18.43 0.08 -10.07
CA ILE A 91 -18.76 0.56 -8.73
C ILE A 91 -17.75 1.61 -8.30
N SER A 92 -18.24 2.77 -7.88
CA SER A 92 -17.46 3.72 -7.07
C SER A 92 -17.60 3.35 -5.60
N LEU A 93 -16.49 3.26 -4.86
CA LEU A 93 -16.55 3.31 -3.40
C LEU A 93 -16.47 4.77 -2.95
N GLU A 94 -17.57 5.29 -2.43
CA GLU A 94 -17.64 6.62 -1.84
C GLU A 94 -17.47 6.52 -0.31
N GLY A 95 -16.98 7.58 0.35
CA GLY A 95 -16.87 7.65 1.82
C GLY A 95 -15.46 7.93 2.36
N ARG A 96 -15.27 7.69 3.67
CA ARG A 96 -14.04 8.02 4.45
C ARG A 96 -12.77 7.39 3.86
N GLN A 97 -11.75 8.17 3.48
CA GLN A 97 -10.51 7.56 2.97
C GLN A 97 -9.69 6.84 4.05
N ASP A 98 -10.03 7.09 5.31
CA ASP A 98 -9.38 6.51 6.46
C ASP A 98 -9.86 5.08 6.65
N GLY A 99 -8.90 4.17 6.76
CA GLY A 99 -9.17 2.76 7.02
C GLY A 99 -8.31 1.84 6.16
N CYS A 100 -8.13 0.63 6.67
CA CYS A 100 -7.41 -0.44 6.00
C CYS A 100 -8.05 -1.78 6.35
N PHE A 101 -7.68 -2.82 5.63
CA PHE A 101 -8.03 -4.20 5.94
C PHE A 101 -6.79 -5.10 5.83
N ILE A 102 -6.85 -6.24 6.50
CA ILE A 102 -5.83 -7.28 6.37
C ILE A 102 -6.28 -8.22 5.24
N LEU A 103 -5.39 -8.48 4.29
CA LEU A 103 -5.57 -9.54 3.30
C LEU A 103 -4.55 -10.65 3.55
N ASN A 104 -5.06 -11.86 3.77
CA ASN A 104 -4.27 -13.08 3.84
C ASN A 104 -4.24 -13.72 2.46
N LEU A 105 -3.06 -13.83 1.86
CA LEU A 105 -2.86 -14.50 0.59
C LEU A 105 -2.46 -15.95 0.83
N ARG A 106 -3.23 -16.86 0.23
CA ARG A 106 -3.12 -18.31 0.36
C ARG A 106 -2.77 -18.94 -0.98
N HIS A 107 -1.90 -19.95 -0.96
CA HIS A 107 -1.56 -20.73 -2.15
C HIS A 107 -1.34 -22.21 -1.78
N TYR A 108 -2.37 -23.04 -1.89
CA TYR A 108 -2.36 -24.43 -1.39
C TYR A 108 -1.30 -25.34 -2.03
N GLY A 109 -0.89 -25.10 -3.28
CA GLY A 109 0.19 -25.87 -3.91
C GLY A 109 1.60 -25.61 -3.32
N ILE A 110 1.72 -24.62 -2.44
CA ILE A 110 2.99 -24.03 -2.00
C ILE A 110 3.02 -23.81 -0.47
N GLU A 111 1.85 -23.68 0.16
CA GLU A 111 1.71 -23.73 1.62
C GLU A 111 2.36 -25.00 2.16
N GLN A 112 3.44 -24.84 2.92
CA GLN A 112 3.91 -25.92 3.77
C GLN A 112 2.89 -26.14 4.89
N GLU A 113 2.74 -27.40 5.32
CA GLU A 113 1.89 -27.80 6.45
C GLU A 113 2.03 -26.80 7.61
N GLY A 114 0.97 -26.04 7.88
CA GLY A 114 1.00 -25.00 8.93
C GLY A 114 0.12 -23.78 8.72
N GLY A 115 -0.56 -23.64 7.57
CA GLY A 115 -1.54 -22.56 7.36
C GLY A 115 -0.91 -21.16 7.39
N ARG A 116 0.32 -21.02 6.90
CA ARG A 116 1.01 -19.72 6.82
C ARG A 116 0.49 -18.95 5.61
N TYR A 117 0.29 -17.65 5.78
CA TYR A 117 -0.19 -16.75 4.75
C TYR A 117 0.79 -15.61 4.54
N ILE A 118 0.87 -15.07 3.32
CA ILE A 118 1.39 -13.71 3.16
C ILE A 118 0.28 -12.78 3.64
N ARG A 119 0.54 -12.00 4.68
CA ARG A 119 -0.43 -11.08 5.25
C ARG A 119 -0.06 -9.67 4.84
N ILE A 120 -0.99 -8.91 4.30
CA ILE A 120 -0.75 -7.53 3.86
C ILE A 120 -1.80 -6.57 4.39
N ILE A 121 -1.40 -5.31 4.48
CA ILE A 121 -2.28 -4.20 4.83
C ILE A 121 -2.65 -3.47 3.53
N VAL A 122 -3.95 -3.37 3.27
CA VAL A 122 -4.49 -2.68 2.09
C VAL A 122 -5.37 -1.52 2.55
N THR A 123 -5.14 -0.32 2.02
CA THR A 123 -5.93 0.87 2.33
C THR A 123 -7.30 0.80 1.67
N LEU A 124 -8.33 1.34 2.33
CA LEU A 124 -9.69 1.32 1.79
C LEU A 124 -9.95 2.45 0.78
N GLY A 125 -9.21 3.56 0.88
CA GLY A 125 -9.43 4.73 0.04
C GLY A 125 -9.07 4.51 -1.43
N ASP A 126 -7.96 3.81 -1.69
CA ASP A 126 -7.40 3.64 -3.03
C ASP A 126 -6.93 2.21 -3.32
N LEU A 127 -7.10 1.27 -2.39
CA LEU A 127 -6.57 -0.10 -2.45
C LEU A 127 -5.04 -0.18 -2.53
N TYR A 128 -4.33 0.85 -2.07
CA TYR A 128 -2.88 0.82 -1.96
C TYR A 128 -2.43 -0.25 -0.95
N VAL A 129 -1.38 -1.00 -1.30
CA VAL A 129 -0.74 -1.95 -0.37
C VAL A 129 0.20 -1.15 0.52
N ALA A 130 -0.20 -0.91 1.77
CA ALA A 130 0.56 -0.11 2.73
C ALA A 130 1.79 -0.83 3.29
N GLY A 131 1.72 -2.17 3.35
CA GLY A 131 2.81 -2.98 3.89
C GLY A 131 2.45 -4.45 4.03
N MET A 132 3.36 -5.19 4.66
CA MET A 132 3.28 -6.63 4.88
C MET A 132 3.51 -6.95 6.36
N ILE A 133 2.86 -8.02 6.82
CA ILE A 133 3.07 -8.60 8.14
C ILE A 133 3.81 -9.92 7.96
N ASN A 134 4.93 -10.08 8.65
CA ASN A 134 5.70 -11.33 8.61
C ASN A 134 5.11 -12.40 9.54
N ASN A 135 5.73 -13.59 9.56
CA ASN A 135 5.29 -14.70 10.41
C ASN A 135 5.46 -14.46 11.92
N ASN A 136 6.22 -13.44 12.33
CA ASN A 136 6.37 -13.04 13.73
C ASN A 136 5.32 -11.99 14.16
N ASN A 137 4.31 -11.72 13.32
CA ASN A 137 3.33 -10.63 13.51
C ASN A 137 3.97 -9.24 13.61
N GLU A 138 5.08 -9.05 12.91
CA GLU A 138 5.74 -7.77 12.77
C GLU A 138 5.33 -7.09 11.47
N TYR A 139 4.94 -5.82 11.56
CA TYR A 139 4.49 -5.02 10.43
C TYR A 139 5.64 -4.23 9.80
N PHE A 140 5.81 -4.41 8.49
CA PHE A 140 6.73 -3.68 7.64
C PHE A 140 5.93 -2.84 6.65
N HIS A 141 6.08 -1.51 6.70
CA HIS A 141 5.34 -0.59 5.85
C HIS A 141 6.21 -0.01 4.74
N PHE A 142 5.61 0.40 3.62
CA PHE A 142 6.34 1.20 2.65
C PHE A 142 6.68 2.58 3.23
N GLY A 143 7.83 3.14 2.83
CA GLY A 143 8.29 4.45 3.30
C GLY A 143 7.38 5.61 2.89
N ASP A 144 6.63 5.45 1.81
CA ASP A 144 5.63 6.40 1.31
C ASP A 144 4.21 6.12 1.78
N ALA A 145 3.98 5.11 2.64
CA ALA A 145 2.67 4.92 3.26
C ALA A 145 2.30 6.16 4.10
N ASP A 146 1.03 6.57 4.03
CA ASP A 146 0.51 7.67 4.84
C ASP A 146 0.77 7.43 6.32
N GLN A 147 0.98 8.51 7.08
CA GLN A 147 1.42 8.44 8.46
C GLN A 147 0.52 7.54 9.34
N GLN A 148 -0.79 7.54 9.09
CA GLN A 148 -1.76 6.73 9.81
C GLN A 148 -1.63 5.21 9.55
N PHE A 149 -1.06 4.81 8.42
CA PHE A 149 -0.86 3.41 8.05
C PHE A 149 0.56 2.90 8.32
N ARG A 150 1.42 3.73 8.95
CA ARG A 150 2.76 3.30 9.38
C ARG A 150 2.74 2.50 10.68
N ASN A 151 1.65 2.60 11.44
CA ASN A 151 1.40 1.81 12.62
C ASN A 151 0.00 1.19 12.52
N ILE A 152 -0.09 -0.11 12.78
CA ILE A 152 -1.33 -0.87 12.70
C ILE A 152 -1.56 -1.54 14.04
N ASN A 153 -2.73 -1.31 14.64
CA ASN A 153 -3.09 -1.90 15.92
C ASN A 153 -3.10 -3.43 15.81
N GLY A 154 -2.52 -4.09 16.82
CA GLY A 154 -2.40 -5.55 16.86
C GLY A 154 -1.06 -6.08 16.32
N PHE A 155 -0.20 -5.24 15.77
CA PHE A 155 1.12 -5.63 15.24
C PHE A 155 2.22 -4.72 15.78
N ALA A 156 3.40 -5.29 16.04
CA ALA A 156 4.58 -4.49 16.33
C ALA A 156 5.13 -3.92 15.02
N THR A 157 5.32 -2.61 14.94
CA THR A 157 5.98 -1.99 13.77
C THR A 157 7.47 -2.34 13.79
N ALA A 158 7.92 -3.14 12.82
CA ALA A 158 9.33 -3.54 12.71
C ALA A 158 10.16 -2.65 11.80
N GLY A 159 9.52 -1.89 10.89
CA GLY A 159 10.19 -0.83 10.13
C GLY A 159 9.73 -0.72 8.68
N ILE A 160 10.65 -0.24 7.84
CA ILE A 160 10.38 0.05 6.43
C ILE A 160 10.58 -1.22 5.60
N LEU A 161 9.51 -1.68 4.95
CA LEU A 161 9.52 -2.75 3.95
C LEU A 161 10.38 -2.36 2.75
N TYR A 162 10.07 -1.21 2.15
CA TYR A 162 10.78 -0.64 1.02
C TYR A 162 10.56 0.86 0.94
N ARG A 163 11.42 1.60 0.21
CA ARG A 163 11.36 3.07 0.16
C ARG A 163 10.00 3.60 -0.32
N SER A 164 9.40 2.92 -1.29
CA SER A 164 8.11 3.31 -1.86
C SER A 164 7.42 2.14 -2.56
N GLY A 165 6.09 2.03 -2.41
CA GLY A 165 5.26 1.08 -3.14
C GLY A 165 4.99 1.46 -4.60
N ASN A 166 5.49 2.61 -5.05
CA ASN A 166 5.31 3.11 -6.40
C ASN A 166 6.10 2.27 -7.43
N TYR A 167 5.47 1.92 -8.56
CA TYR A 167 6.11 1.17 -9.64
C TYR A 167 7.39 1.81 -10.19
N ASN A 168 7.52 3.14 -10.19
CA ASN A 168 8.75 3.83 -10.59
C ASN A 168 9.95 3.47 -9.71
N HIS A 169 9.70 3.19 -8.42
CA HIS A 169 10.73 2.79 -7.45
C HIS A 169 10.94 1.28 -7.40
N LEU A 170 9.89 0.50 -7.60
CA LEU A 170 9.98 -0.96 -7.57
C LEU A 170 10.63 -1.51 -8.85
N ILE A 171 10.18 -1.06 -10.02
CA ILE A 171 10.64 -1.60 -11.31
C ILE A 171 11.03 -0.54 -12.35
N GLY A 172 10.62 0.72 -12.17
CA GLY A 172 10.95 1.81 -13.09
C GLY A 172 10.48 1.50 -14.51
N ASN A 173 11.40 1.64 -15.48
CA ASN A 173 11.17 1.25 -16.88
C ASN A 173 11.43 -0.24 -17.14
N GLY A 174 11.83 -1.00 -16.14
CA GLY A 174 12.04 -2.44 -16.25
C GLY A 174 10.75 -3.19 -16.50
N ASP A 175 10.87 -4.43 -16.95
CA ASP A 175 9.75 -5.29 -17.30
C ASP A 175 9.87 -6.66 -16.63
N LEU A 176 8.77 -7.39 -16.52
CA LEU A 176 8.75 -8.72 -15.94
C LEU A 176 7.67 -9.60 -16.59
N GLN A 177 7.96 -10.90 -16.63
CA GLN A 177 7.04 -11.93 -17.08
C GLN A 177 6.30 -12.48 -15.86
N ILE A 178 4.97 -12.53 -15.94
CA ILE A 178 4.10 -13.12 -14.93
C ILE A 178 3.49 -14.39 -15.51
N ASN A 179 3.79 -15.51 -14.87
CA ASN A 179 3.21 -16.81 -15.11
C ASN A 179 3.15 -17.56 -13.77
N TRP A 180 2.65 -18.79 -13.79
CA TRP A 180 2.47 -19.60 -12.59
C TRP A 180 3.77 -19.74 -11.78
N ALA A 181 4.90 -20.00 -12.45
CA ALA A 181 6.20 -20.15 -11.80
C ALA A 181 6.67 -18.83 -11.15
N ALA A 182 6.47 -17.69 -11.80
CA ALA A 182 6.80 -16.38 -11.23
C ALA A 182 5.96 -16.06 -10.00
N ILE A 183 4.66 -16.40 -10.02
CA ILE A 183 3.75 -16.21 -8.88
C ILE A 183 4.14 -17.15 -7.73
N SER A 184 4.47 -18.39 -8.04
CA SER A 184 4.93 -19.40 -7.07
C SER A 184 6.21 -18.97 -6.36
N ASN A 185 7.19 -18.47 -7.13
CA ASN A 185 8.44 -17.92 -6.61
C ASN A 185 8.21 -16.67 -5.76
N MET A 186 7.32 -15.78 -6.19
CA MET A 186 6.90 -14.61 -5.41
C MET A 186 6.34 -15.06 -4.06
N TYR A 187 5.42 -16.04 -4.06
CA TYR A 187 4.79 -16.52 -2.84
C TYR A 187 5.84 -17.08 -1.86
N GLN A 188 6.70 -18.00 -2.31
CA GLN A 188 7.76 -18.57 -1.47
C GLN A 188 8.75 -17.52 -0.94
N SER A 189 9.13 -16.56 -1.78
CA SER A 189 10.05 -15.50 -1.40
C SER A 189 9.46 -14.56 -0.35
N LEU A 190 8.18 -14.23 -0.46
CA LEU A 190 7.50 -13.27 0.41
C LEU A 190 6.94 -13.91 1.68
N LEU A 191 6.57 -15.20 1.65
CA LEU A 191 6.15 -15.96 2.84
C LEU A 191 7.27 -16.04 3.89
N ASN A 192 8.53 -16.09 3.43
CA ASN A 192 9.70 -16.16 4.28
C ASN A 192 10.38 -14.79 4.48
N PHE A 193 9.68 -13.70 4.17
CA PHE A 193 10.22 -12.36 4.30
C PHE A 193 10.58 -12.03 5.77
N SER A 194 11.77 -11.48 5.95
CA SER A 194 12.26 -10.95 7.23
C SER A 194 13.17 -9.74 6.97
N SER A 195 13.33 -8.86 7.97
CA SER A 195 14.10 -7.60 7.88
C SER A 195 15.54 -7.77 7.37
N SER A 196 16.17 -8.93 7.60
CA SER A 196 17.52 -9.25 7.14
C SER A 196 17.64 -9.54 5.64
N SER A 197 16.52 -9.61 4.91
CA SER A 197 16.49 -10.01 3.50
C SER A 197 16.45 -8.85 2.49
N ASN A 198 16.44 -7.59 2.96
CA ASN A 198 16.18 -6.36 2.18
C ASN A 198 17.20 -6.00 1.07
N SER A 199 18.09 -6.89 0.65
CA SER A 199 19.26 -6.54 -0.17
C SER A 199 19.28 -7.10 -1.61
N SER A 200 18.16 -7.57 -2.18
CA SER A 200 18.16 -8.09 -3.56
C SER A 200 17.03 -7.55 -4.45
N GLY A 201 17.38 -7.12 -5.67
CA GLY A 201 16.42 -6.64 -6.68
C GLY A 201 15.37 -7.68 -7.11
N GLY A 202 15.48 -8.94 -6.68
CA GLY A 202 14.44 -9.95 -6.84
C GLY A 202 13.19 -9.68 -5.99
N GLN A 203 13.35 -9.08 -4.80
CA GLN A 203 12.21 -8.76 -3.92
C GLN A 203 11.30 -7.69 -4.53
N ASN A 204 11.87 -6.70 -5.24
CA ASN A 204 11.07 -5.66 -5.89
C ASN A 204 10.12 -6.24 -6.95
N LYS A 205 10.59 -7.18 -7.76
CA LYS A 205 9.76 -7.85 -8.77
C LYS A 205 8.64 -8.66 -8.11
N ASN A 206 8.95 -9.35 -7.01
CA ASN A 206 7.97 -10.08 -6.24
C ASN A 206 6.90 -9.16 -5.65
N LEU A 207 7.27 -7.99 -5.14
CA LEU A 207 6.32 -6.97 -4.69
C LEU A 207 5.45 -6.44 -5.84
N VAL A 208 6.01 -6.21 -7.04
CA VAL A 208 5.22 -5.80 -8.22
C VAL A 208 4.19 -6.88 -8.59
N ILE A 209 4.58 -8.16 -8.59
CA ILE A 209 3.66 -9.27 -8.86
C ILE A 209 2.56 -9.31 -7.79
N LEU A 210 2.92 -9.20 -6.50
CA LEU A 210 1.98 -9.19 -5.38
C LEU A 210 0.95 -8.05 -5.49
N ILE A 211 1.42 -6.81 -5.71
CA ILE A 211 0.55 -5.64 -5.86
C ILE A 211 -0.36 -5.82 -7.09
N THR A 212 0.15 -6.38 -8.18
CA THR A 212 -0.65 -6.64 -9.39
C THR A 212 -1.73 -7.70 -9.15
N LEU A 213 -1.40 -8.80 -8.47
CA LEU A 213 -2.34 -9.85 -8.10
C LEU A 213 -3.47 -9.35 -7.20
N ILE A 214 -3.19 -8.39 -6.32
CA ILE A 214 -4.15 -7.97 -5.30
C ILE A 214 -4.78 -6.64 -5.69
N SER A 215 -4.03 -5.56 -5.49
CA SER A 215 -4.49 -4.19 -5.62
C SER A 215 -4.99 -3.90 -7.04
N GLU A 216 -4.19 -4.22 -8.06
CA GLU A 216 -4.57 -3.94 -9.44
C GLU A 216 -5.68 -4.84 -9.96
N SER A 217 -5.70 -6.10 -9.52
CA SER A 217 -6.78 -7.02 -9.88
C SER A 217 -8.09 -6.58 -9.23
N LEU A 218 -8.11 -6.16 -7.96
CA LEU A 218 -9.32 -5.62 -7.32
C LEU A 218 -9.92 -4.45 -8.09
N ARG A 219 -9.07 -3.52 -8.58
CA ARG A 219 -9.49 -2.34 -9.37
C ARG A 219 -9.96 -2.70 -10.78
N PHE A 220 -9.19 -3.55 -11.48
CA PHE A 220 -9.38 -3.78 -12.91
C PHE A 220 -9.70 -5.23 -13.22
N TYR A 221 -10.91 -5.46 -13.75
CA TYR A 221 -11.30 -6.79 -14.22
C TYR A 221 -10.36 -7.35 -15.28
N ARG A 222 -9.91 -6.53 -16.25
CA ARG A 222 -8.94 -6.97 -17.25
C ARG A 222 -7.69 -7.57 -16.61
N ILE A 223 -7.19 -6.97 -15.53
CA ILE A 223 -6.02 -7.47 -14.81
C ILE A 223 -6.38 -8.75 -14.05
N THR A 224 -7.56 -8.81 -13.43
CA THR A 224 -8.09 -10.05 -12.83
C THR A 224 -8.09 -11.20 -13.84
N SER A 225 -8.65 -11.02 -15.05
CA SER A 225 -8.70 -12.08 -16.07
C SER A 225 -7.31 -12.49 -16.56
N LEU A 226 -6.40 -11.54 -16.71
CA LEU A 226 -5.01 -11.84 -17.07
C LEU A 226 -4.36 -12.71 -15.97
N MET A 227 -4.42 -12.26 -14.71
CA MET A 227 -3.82 -12.95 -13.57
C MET A 227 -4.43 -14.33 -13.35
N ALA A 228 -5.76 -14.47 -13.49
CA ALA A 228 -6.42 -15.77 -13.44
C ALA A 228 -5.84 -16.73 -14.48
N GLY A 229 -5.60 -16.27 -15.70
CA GLY A 229 -4.96 -17.07 -16.75
C GLY A 229 -3.49 -17.41 -16.48
N ALA A 230 -2.76 -16.60 -15.71
CA ALA A 230 -1.38 -16.88 -15.28
C ALA A 230 -1.29 -17.79 -14.05
N LEU A 231 -2.39 -18.01 -13.33
CA LEU A 231 -2.49 -18.94 -12.20
C LEU A 231 -2.79 -20.38 -12.64
N GLU A 232 -2.97 -20.63 -13.93
CA GLU A 232 -3.15 -21.98 -14.47
C GLU A 232 -1.76 -22.62 -14.69
N GLU A 233 -1.44 -23.67 -13.93
CA GLU A 233 -0.12 -24.33 -13.90
C GLU A 233 0.35 -24.85 -15.26
N ASP A 234 -0.57 -25.41 -16.05
CA ASP A 234 -0.30 -25.92 -17.40
C ASP A 234 -0.35 -24.84 -18.50
N SER A 235 -0.54 -23.58 -18.13
CA SER A 235 -0.64 -22.52 -19.11
C SER A 235 0.75 -22.05 -19.55
N PHE A 236 0.97 -22.02 -20.87
CA PHE A 236 2.03 -21.22 -21.48
C PHE A 236 1.74 -19.71 -21.40
N ASN A 237 0.75 -19.30 -20.59
CA ASN A 237 0.30 -17.93 -20.48
C ASN A 237 1.32 -17.13 -19.66
N SER A 238 2.27 -16.56 -20.38
CA SER A 238 3.18 -15.56 -19.83
C SER A 238 2.64 -14.16 -20.14
N ILE A 239 2.43 -13.37 -19.10
CA ILE A 239 1.99 -11.98 -19.21
C ILE A 239 3.24 -11.11 -19.15
N ASN A 240 3.48 -10.35 -20.21
CA ASN A 240 4.42 -9.24 -20.17
C ASN A 240 3.79 -8.07 -19.37
N TRP A 241 4.34 -7.72 -18.20
CA TRP A 241 3.78 -6.68 -17.34
C TRP A 241 3.80 -5.30 -18.02
N GLY A 242 4.92 -4.94 -18.65
CA GLY A 242 5.12 -3.64 -19.31
C GLY A 242 4.14 -3.39 -20.45
N GLU A 243 3.83 -4.42 -21.23
CA GLU A 243 2.91 -4.33 -22.37
C GLU A 243 1.44 -4.46 -21.94
N ARG A 244 1.14 -5.41 -21.05
CA ARG A 244 -0.25 -5.83 -20.78
C ARG A 244 -0.87 -5.18 -19.55
N ILE A 245 -0.05 -4.76 -18.59
CA ILE A 245 -0.50 -4.24 -17.28
C ILE A 245 -0.20 -2.75 -17.13
N ARG A 246 1.06 -2.34 -17.36
CA ARG A 246 1.53 -0.96 -17.17
C ARG A 246 0.58 0.09 -17.76
N PRO A 247 0.13 -0.02 -19.02
CA PRO A 247 -0.69 1.04 -19.62
C PRO A 247 -2.03 1.26 -18.91
N THR A 248 -2.59 0.21 -18.31
CA THR A 248 -3.84 0.29 -17.54
C THR A 248 -3.60 0.93 -16.17
N VAL A 249 -2.62 0.44 -15.41
CA VAL A 249 -2.38 0.89 -14.03
C VAL A 249 -1.85 2.32 -13.98
N THR A 250 -1.03 2.74 -14.95
CA THR A 250 -0.52 4.12 -15.00
C THR A 250 -1.54 5.14 -15.51
N ASN A 251 -2.63 4.69 -16.13
CA ASN A 251 -3.70 5.56 -16.63
C ASN A 251 -4.97 5.49 -15.77
N TRP A 252 -4.89 4.95 -14.55
CA TRP A 252 -6.06 4.78 -13.70
C TRP A 252 -6.81 6.10 -13.47
N GLY A 253 -6.11 7.18 -13.15
CA GLY A 253 -6.72 8.50 -12.94
C GLY A 253 -7.37 9.09 -14.20
N GLY A 254 -6.83 8.79 -15.39
CA GLY A 254 -7.42 9.18 -16.66
C GLY A 254 -8.70 8.41 -16.96
N ILE A 255 -8.66 7.08 -16.83
CA ILE A 255 -9.83 6.19 -16.99
C ILE A 255 -10.96 6.61 -16.05
N THR A 256 -10.61 6.83 -14.79
CA THR A 256 -11.48 7.27 -13.72
C THR A 256 -12.24 8.55 -14.08
N ARG A 257 -11.53 9.56 -14.60
CA ARG A 257 -12.12 10.83 -15.02
C ARG A 257 -13.10 10.66 -16.18
N THR A 258 -12.73 9.88 -17.20
CA THR A 258 -13.57 9.65 -18.40
C THR A 258 -14.93 9.03 -18.06
N PHE A 259 -15.00 8.10 -17.09
CA PHE A 259 -16.28 7.51 -16.70
C PHE A 259 -17.20 8.48 -15.94
N TRP A 260 -16.62 9.46 -15.26
CA TRP A 260 -17.37 10.37 -14.39
C TRP A 260 -17.82 11.66 -15.08
N ASP A 261 -17.00 12.21 -15.98
CA ASP A 261 -17.36 13.38 -16.79
C ASP A 261 -18.62 13.12 -17.63
N ASN A 262 -18.92 11.85 -17.92
CA ASN A 262 -20.14 11.42 -18.60
C ASN A 262 -21.36 11.22 -17.66
N SER A 263 -21.22 11.43 -16.35
CA SER A 263 -22.21 11.01 -15.34
C SER A 263 -22.68 12.06 -14.32
N TYR A 264 -21.84 12.97 -13.75
CA TYR A 264 -22.29 13.93 -12.70
C TYR A 264 -21.38 15.18 -12.53
N PRO A 265 -21.91 16.36 -12.12
CA PRO A 265 -21.10 17.53 -11.75
C PRO A 265 -20.45 17.38 -10.35
N PHE A 266 -19.23 17.91 -10.21
CA PHE A 266 -18.33 17.74 -9.06
C PHE A 266 -18.73 18.54 -7.81
N ASP A 267 -18.46 17.97 -6.61
CA ASP A 267 -17.78 18.70 -5.50
C ASP A 267 -17.38 17.87 -4.25
N ALA A 268 -17.51 16.54 -4.18
CA ALA A 268 -17.13 15.82 -2.95
C ALA A 268 -16.54 14.39 -3.06
N ILE A 269 -16.19 13.88 -4.24
CA ILE A 269 -15.92 12.43 -4.40
C ILE A 269 -14.49 12.18 -4.89
N ARG A 270 -13.76 11.30 -4.19
CA ARG A 270 -12.38 10.88 -4.50
C ARG A 270 -12.32 9.34 -4.51
N TRP A 271 -11.60 8.81 -5.49
CA TRP A 271 -11.97 7.67 -6.34
C TRP A 271 -11.57 6.26 -5.87
N LEU A 272 -12.45 5.27 -6.11
CA LEU A 272 -12.09 3.85 -6.21
C LEU A 272 -13.09 3.09 -7.09
N PHE A 273 -12.61 2.52 -8.21
CA PHE A 273 -13.42 1.72 -9.14
C PHE A 273 -13.24 0.23 -8.89
N ILE A 274 -14.35 -0.48 -8.74
CA ILE A 274 -14.40 -1.93 -8.63
C ILE A 274 -15.32 -2.45 -9.74
N LEU A 275 -14.83 -3.42 -10.52
CA LEU A 275 -15.66 -4.22 -11.41
C LEU A 275 -16.10 -5.47 -10.63
N SER A 276 -17.32 -5.48 -10.12
CA SER A 276 -17.90 -6.66 -9.45
C SER A 276 -18.64 -7.54 -10.46
N PHE A 277 -18.59 -8.85 -10.24
CA PHE A 277 -19.43 -9.83 -10.94
C PHE A 277 -20.54 -10.27 -10.00
N TYR A 278 -21.80 -9.99 -10.34
CA TYR A 278 -22.88 -10.80 -9.84
C TYR A 278 -22.90 -12.10 -10.64
N ALA A 279 -22.24 -13.15 -10.13
CA ALA A 279 -22.66 -14.49 -10.51
C ALA A 279 -24.08 -14.65 -9.94
N ASN A 280 -25.09 -14.73 -10.81
CA ASN A 280 -26.40 -15.19 -10.38
C ASN A 280 -26.18 -16.47 -9.56
N LYS A 281 -26.49 -16.43 -8.26
CA LYS A 281 -26.81 -17.66 -7.54
C LYS A 281 -27.86 -18.34 -8.42
N PRO A 282 -27.65 -19.58 -8.90
CA PRO A 282 -28.74 -20.30 -9.51
C PRO A 282 -29.83 -20.37 -8.44
N ASN A 283 -31.00 -19.81 -8.77
CA ASN A 283 -32.17 -19.89 -7.92
C ASN A 283 -32.41 -21.37 -7.59
N GLY A 284 -32.28 -21.71 -6.31
CA GLY A 284 -32.91 -22.87 -5.70
C GLY A 284 -34.11 -22.41 -4.90
#